data_AF-A0A841WID3-F1
#
_entry.id   AF-A0A841WID3-F1
#
_cell.length_a   1.000
_cell.length_b   1.000
_cell.length_c   1.000
_cell.angle_alpha   90.00
_cell.angle_beta   90.00
_cell.angle_gamma   90.00
#
_symmetry.space_group_name_H-M   'P 1'
#
loop_
_entity.id
_entity.type
_entity.pdbx_description
1 polymer ?
#
loop_
_entity_poly.entity_id
_entity_poly.type
_entity_poly.pdbx_seq_one_letter_code
_entity_poly.pdbx_strand_id
1 'polypeptide(L)' 'MQNDTVHTNQEYDLHELDKLRKAIDLLIHLEETEDEFSLKLDDARTSVRRRIKGLAIDLGIYKEFINGIK' A
#
# COMPACT_ATOMS: atom_id res chain seq x y z
N MET A 1 23.20 11.65 -23.45
CA MET A 1 22.64 10.99 -22.25
C MET A 1 22.33 12.08 -21.25
N GLN A 2 21.08 12.54 -21.21
CA GLN A 2 20.61 13.46 -20.17
C GLN A 2 19.88 12.62 -19.13
N ASN A 3 20.49 12.47 -17.96
CA ASN A 3 19.81 12.04 -16.75
C ASN A 3 19.06 13.28 -16.23
N ASP A 4 17.88 13.53 -16.77
CA ASP A 4 16.95 14.46 -16.14
C ASP A 4 16.29 13.70 -15.00
N THR A 5 16.95 13.68 -13.84
CA THR A 5 16.30 13.30 -12.59
C THR A 5 15.35 14.44 -12.24
N VAL A 6 14.15 14.40 -12.83
CA VAL A 6 13.02 15.23 -12.46
C VAL A 6 12.62 14.84 -11.05
N HIS A 7 13.22 15.48 -10.05
CA HIS A 7 12.67 15.55 -8.72
C HIS A 7 11.51 16.52 -8.76
N THR A 8 10.37 16.06 -9.28
CA THR A 8 9.11 16.73 -9.03
C THR A 8 8.89 16.68 -7.53
N ASN A 9 8.70 17.87 -6.94
CA ASN A 9 8.00 18.02 -5.68
C ASN A 9 6.58 17.44 -5.89
N GLN A 10 6.46 16.11 -5.84
CA GLN A 10 5.16 15.48 -5.67
C GLN A 10 4.73 15.91 -4.27
N GLU A 11 3.78 16.84 -4.19
CA GLU A 11 2.95 16.95 -3.01
C GLU A 11 2.37 15.55 -2.81
N TYR A 12 2.99 14.80 -1.92
CA TYR A 12 2.52 13.48 -1.58
C TYR A 12 1.07 13.64 -1.17
N ASP A 13 0.19 12.83 -1.74
CA ASP A 13 -1.18 12.80 -1.30
C ASP A 13 -1.21 12.19 0.11
N LEU A 14 -1.06 13.06 1.11
CA LEU A 14 -1.11 12.73 2.53
C LEU A 14 -2.40 11.98 2.86
N HIS A 15 -3.45 12.18 2.06
CA HIS A 15 -4.70 11.44 2.18
C HIS A 15 -4.54 9.95 1.84
N GLU A 16 -3.82 9.60 0.77
CA GLU A 16 -3.58 8.20 0.40
C GLU A 16 -2.63 7.51 1.37
N LEU A 17 -1.64 8.24 1.91
CA LEU A 17 -0.78 7.73 2.98
C LEU A 17 -1.56 7.50 4.29
N ASP A 18 -2.46 8.40 4.68
CA ASP A 18 -3.33 8.20 5.86
C ASP A 18 -4.30 7.03 5.65
N LYS A 19 -4.82 6.84 4.43
CA LYS A 19 -5.63 5.66 4.10
C LYS A 19 -4.85 4.36 4.22
N LEU A 20 -3.58 4.33 3.78
CA LEU A 20 -2.73 3.16 3.96
C LEU A 20 -2.47 2.90 5.45
N ARG A 21 -2.12 3.94 6.22
CA ARG A 21 -1.91 3.82 7.67
C ARG A 21 -3.12 3.22 8.37
N LYS A 22 -4.33 3.76 8.13
CA LYS A 22 -5.58 3.24 8.70
C LYS A 22 -5.87 1.79 8.32
N ALA A 23 -5.53 1.39 7.09
CA ALA A 23 -5.71 0.00 6.65
C ALA A 23 -4.71 -0.95 7.34
N ILE A 24 -3.47 -0.50 7.58
CA ILE A 24 -2.46 -1.25 8.33
C ILE A 24 -2.86 -1.37 9.80
N ASP A 25 -3.30 -0.27 10.43
CA ASP A 25 -3.76 -0.27 11.82
C ASP A 25 -4.92 -1.26 12.03
N LEU A 26 -5.88 -1.29 11.08
CA LEU A 26 -6.97 -2.27 11.09
C LEU A 26 -6.45 -3.70 10.92
N LEU A 27 -5.52 -3.94 10.00
CA LEU A 27 -4.95 -5.28 9.79
C LEU A 27 -4.28 -5.80 11.06
N ILE A 28 -3.42 -4.98 11.69
CA ILE A 28 -2.74 -5.35 12.95
C ILE A 28 -3.78 -5.68 14.03
N HIS A 29 -4.80 -4.85 14.18
CA HIS A 29 -5.86 -5.11 15.15
C HIS A 29 -6.59 -6.43 14.90
N LEU A 30 -6.88 -6.76 13.63
CA LEU A 30 -7.56 -8.01 13.28
C LEU A 30 -6.64 -9.23 13.45
N GLU A 31 -5.33 -9.11 13.20
CA GLU A 31 -4.35 -10.18 13.46
C GLU A 31 -4.27 -10.54 14.96
N GLU A 32 -4.54 -9.58 15.84
CA GLU A 32 -4.56 -9.79 17.30
C GLU A 32 -5.88 -10.36 17.82
N THR A 33 -6.99 -10.22 17.08
CA THR A 33 -8.35 -10.42 17.60
C THR A 33 -9.18 -11.47 16.87
N GLU A 34 -8.88 -11.76 15.61
CA GLU A 34 -9.64 -12.67 14.77
C GLU A 34 -8.85 -13.98 14.51
N ASP A 35 -9.57 -15.06 14.21
CA ASP A 35 -8.95 -16.32 13.78
C ASP A 35 -8.19 -16.14 12.45
N GLU A 36 -7.15 -16.94 12.25
CA GLU A 36 -6.27 -16.88 11.05
C GLU A 36 -7.04 -16.97 9.72
N PHE A 37 -8.17 -17.70 9.72
CA PHE A 37 -9.05 -17.93 8.58
C PHE A 37 -10.29 -17.00 8.55
N SER A 38 -10.29 -15.93 9.34
CA SER A 38 -11.38 -14.94 9.35
C SER A 38 -11.46 -14.22 8.01
N LEU A 39 -12.66 -14.20 7.41
CA LEU A 39 -12.92 -13.45 6.18
C LEU A 39 -12.59 -11.96 6.34
N LYS A 40 -12.79 -11.38 7.53
CA LYS A 40 -12.43 -9.97 7.78
C LYS A 40 -10.93 -9.75 7.71
N LEU A 41 -10.14 -10.69 8.22
CA LEU A 41 -8.69 -10.62 8.21
C LEU A 41 -8.17 -10.73 6.76
N ASP A 42 -8.75 -11.61 5.95
CA ASP A 42 -8.46 -11.72 4.52
C ASP A 42 -8.86 -10.48 3.71
N ASP A 43 -10.01 -9.88 4.02
CA ASP A 43 -10.43 -8.62 3.42
C ASP A 43 -9.47 -7.48 3.78
N ALA A 44 -9.01 -7.42 5.04
CA ALA A 44 -8.04 -6.44 5.50
C ALA A 44 -6.67 -6.60 4.81
N ARG A 45 -6.15 -7.83 4.71
CA ARG A 45 -4.92 -8.16 3.95
C ARG A 45 -5.05 -7.70 2.50
N THR A 46 -6.18 -7.97 1.87
CA THR A 46 -6.46 -7.56 0.48
C THR A 46 -6.53 -6.05 0.32
N SER A 47 -7.16 -5.36 1.27
CA SER A 47 -7.23 -3.89 1.31
C SER A 47 -5.83 -3.25 1.38
N VAL A 48 -4.97 -3.72 2.29
CA VAL A 48 -3.58 -3.24 2.42
C VAL A 48 -2.80 -3.47 1.12
N ARG A 49 -2.85 -4.69 0.56
CA ARG A 49 -2.17 -5.02 -0.72
C ARG A 49 -2.59 -4.08 -1.85
N ARG A 50 -3.89 -3.80 -2.00
CA ARG A 50 -4.39 -2.89 -3.03
C ARG A 50 -3.85 -1.47 -2.87
N ARG A 51 -3.75 -0.98 -1.64
CA ARG A 51 -3.25 0.38 -1.34
C ARG A 51 -1.75 0.51 -1.60
N ILE A 52 -0.95 -0.47 -1.18
CA ILE A 52 0.49 -0.48 -1.48
C ILE A 52 0.71 -0.50 -3.00
N LYS A 53 -0.07 -1.30 -3.74
CA LYS A 53 0.01 -1.32 -5.22
C LYS A 53 -0.35 0.04 -5.83
N GLY A 54 -1.41 0.69 -5.37
CA GLY A 54 -1.80 2.03 -5.83
C GLY A 54 -0.67 3.05 -5.62
N LEU A 55 -0.18 3.15 -4.39
CA LEU A 55 0.93 4.06 -4.06
C LEU A 55 2.20 3.74 -4.85
N ALA A 56 2.53 2.46 -5.04
CA ALA A 56 3.71 2.09 -5.81
C ALA A 56 3.58 2.49 -7.29
N ILE A 57 2.38 2.44 -7.88
CA ILE A 57 2.11 2.98 -9.22
C ILE A 57 2.29 4.50 -9.23
N ASP A 58 1.71 5.20 -8.25
CA ASP A 58 1.76 6.66 -8.16
C ASP A 58 3.19 7.20 -7.95
N LEU A 59 4.03 6.42 -7.27
CA LEU A 59 5.44 6.70 -7.03
C LEU A 59 6.36 6.27 -8.19
N GLY A 60 5.80 5.70 -9.26
CA GLY A 60 6.59 5.20 -10.40
C GLY A 60 7.54 4.05 -10.01
N ILE A 61 7.20 3.28 -8.98
CA ILE A 61 7.99 2.13 -8.55
C ILE A 61 7.92 1.04 -9.63
N TYR A 62 9.02 0.30 -9.76
CA TYR A 62 9.19 -0.71 -10.80
C TYR A 62 8.10 -1.79 -10.77
N LYS A 63 7.59 -2.15 -11.96
CA LYS A 63 6.44 -3.06 -12.14
C LYS A 63 6.66 -4.44 -11.51
N GLU A 64 7.89 -4.95 -11.51
CA GLU A 64 8.18 -6.27 -10.90
C GLU A 64 7.99 -6.26 -9.39
N PHE A 65 8.36 -5.16 -8.71
CA PHE A 65 8.09 -4.97 -7.29
C PHE A 65 6.57 -4.98 -7.02
N ILE A 66 5.80 -4.23 -7.81
CA ILE A 66 4.34 -4.13 -7.67
C ILE A 66 3.68 -5.51 -7.84
N ASN A 67 4.15 -6.29 -8.82
CA ASN A 67 3.65 -7.66 -9.07
C ASN A 67 4.05 -8.66 -7.98
N GLY A 68 5.12 -8.38 -7.24
CA GLY A 68 5.57 -9.17 -6.10
C GLY A 68 4.67 -9.05 -4.86
N ILE A 69 3.83 -8.01 -4.78
CA ILE A 69 2.86 -7.83 -3.69
C ILE A 69 1.71 -8.81 -3.90
N LYS A 70 1.76 -9.94 -3.19
CA LYS A 70 0.79 -11.04 -3.29
C LYS A 70 -0.01 -11.24 -2.04
#